data_AF-A0A1L9VL16-F1
#
_entry.id   AF-A0A1L9VL16-F1
#
_cell.length_a   1.000
_cell.length_b   1.000
_cell.length_c   1.000
_cell.angle_alpha   90.00
_cell.angle_beta   90.00
_cell.angle_gamma   90.00
#
_symmetry.space_group_name_H-M   'P 1'
#
loop_
_entity.id
_entity.type
_entity.pdbx_description
1 polymer ?
#
loop_
_entity_poly.entity_id
_entity_poly.type
_entity_poly.pdbx_seq_one_letter_code
_entity_poly.pdbx_strand_id
1 'polypeptide(L)'
;MRKSFLFNVSYNDDDALKQFGEDKKLAENLRDIYVGEDLTFPDNFKTNEFVRVRAPADTAVGDLESVVVPDGLNVDIKDLEL
;
A
#
# COMPACT_ATOMS: atom_id res chain seq x y z
N MET A 1 -1.58 5.46 -19.43
CA MET A 1 -2.76 4.74 -18.89
C MET A 1 -2.39 4.23 -17.51
N ARG A 2 -3.35 3.97 -16.63
CA ARG A 2 -3.10 3.46 -15.27
C ARG A 2 -3.90 2.19 -15.05
N LYS A 3 -3.33 1.22 -14.33
CA LYS A 3 -4.03 0.01 -13.89
C LYS A 3 -4.28 0.03 -12.39
N SER A 4 -5.08 -0.93 -11.92
CA SER A 4 -5.48 -1.02 -10.52
C SER A 4 -4.91 -2.25 -9.84
N PHE A 5 -4.45 -2.08 -8.62
CA PHE A 5 -4.05 -3.14 -7.70
C PHE A 5 -4.97 -3.12 -6.48
N LEU A 6 -5.09 -4.27 -5.81
CA LEU A 6 -5.63 -4.35 -4.46
C LEU A 6 -4.49 -4.48 -3.46
N PHE A 7 -4.45 -3.57 -2.51
CA PHE A 7 -3.54 -3.63 -1.37
C PHE A 7 -4.35 -4.05 -0.15
N ASN A 8 -3.84 -4.95 0.68
CA ASN A 8 -4.37 -5.20 2.01
C ASN A 8 -3.23 -4.99 3.01
N VAL A 9 -3.44 -4.03 3.89
CA VAL A 9 -2.40 -3.54 4.80
C VAL A 9 -2.79 -3.94 6.21
N SER A 10 -1.86 -4.56 6.94
CA SER A 10 -2.05 -4.95 8.33
C SER A 10 -0.84 -4.60 9.18
N TYR A 11 -1.07 -4.46 10.48
CA TYR A 11 -0.02 -4.30 11.48
C TYR A 11 0.40 -5.65 12.04
N ASN A 12 1.69 -5.84 12.26
CA ASN A 12 2.22 -7.03 12.91
C ASN A 12 2.16 -6.90 14.45
N ASP A 13 2.13 -5.68 14.98
CA ASP A 13 2.06 -5.38 16.41
C ASP A 13 1.43 -4.00 16.70
N ASP A 14 1.16 -3.74 17.98
CA ASP A 14 0.52 -2.51 18.45
C ASP A 14 1.44 -1.28 18.37
N ASP A 15 2.76 -1.47 18.32
CA ASP A 15 3.70 -0.35 18.23
C ASP A 15 3.75 0.19 16.80
N ALA A 16 3.63 -0.69 15.80
CA ALA A 16 3.43 -0.32 14.40
C ALA A 16 2.15 0.51 14.22
N LEU A 17 1.05 0.12 14.85
CA LEU A 17 -0.19 0.92 14.84
C LEU A 17 0.03 2.32 15.41
N LYS A 18 0.74 2.46 16.54
CA LYS A 18 1.06 3.79 17.12
C LYS A 18 1.95 4.61 16.19
N GLN A 19 2.91 3.97 15.55
CA GLN A 19 3.87 4.61 14.65
C GLN A 19 3.19 5.10 13.37
N PHE A 20 2.55 4.21 12.62
CA PHE A 20 1.99 4.49 11.29
C PHE A 20 0.56 5.06 11.34
N GLY A 21 -0.16 4.88 12.45
CA GLY A 21 -1.50 5.45 12.67
C GLY A 21 -2.62 4.73 11.94
N GLU A 22 -3.74 5.41 11.70
CA GLU A 22 -4.89 4.84 10.99
C GLU A 22 -5.34 5.80 9.87
N ASP A 23 -6.22 5.29 9.00
CA ASP A 23 -6.87 6.04 7.93
C ASP A 23 -5.89 6.90 7.13
N LYS A 24 -6.02 8.23 7.24
CA LYS A 24 -5.21 9.21 6.53
C LYS A 24 -3.73 9.12 6.85
N LYS A 25 -3.38 8.92 8.12
CA LYS A 25 -1.98 8.86 8.52
C LYS A 25 -1.31 7.62 7.93
N LEU A 26 -2.01 6.49 7.89
CA LEU A 26 -1.51 5.30 7.22
C LEU A 26 -1.36 5.53 5.70
N ALA A 27 -2.35 6.17 5.05
CA ALA A 27 -2.27 6.48 3.63
C ALA A 27 -1.09 7.40 3.27
N GLU A 28 -0.77 8.39 4.12
CA GLU A 28 0.41 9.23 3.97
C GLU A 28 1.70 8.42 4.12
N ASN A 29 1.83 7.57 5.14
CA ASN A 29 3.00 6.70 5.31
C ASN A 29 3.21 5.76 4.11
N LEU A 30 2.14 5.17 3.56
CA LEU A 30 2.28 4.31 2.38
C LEU A 30 2.70 5.07 1.13
N ARG A 31 2.27 6.33 0.95
CA ARG A 31 2.75 7.16 -0.16
C ARG A 31 4.24 7.44 -0.05
N ASP A 32 4.74 7.62 1.17
CA ASP A 32 6.16 7.83 1.42
C ASP A 32 6.97 6.53 1.19
N ILE A 33 6.46 5.38 1.63
CA ILE A 33 7.09 4.06 1.41
C ILE A 33 7.17 3.74 -0.09
N TYR A 34 6.11 4.01 -0.84
CA TYR A 34 5.99 3.72 -2.27
C TYR A 34 6.27 4.93 -3.18
N VAL A 35 7.00 5.95 -2.69
CA VAL A 35 7.20 7.22 -3.42
C VAL A 35 7.85 7.05 -4.81
N GLY A 36 8.61 5.97 -5.02
CA GLY A 36 9.26 5.65 -6.31
C GLY A 36 8.33 5.06 -7.37
N GLU A 37 7.15 4.57 -6.98
CA GLU A 37 6.30 3.72 -7.82
C GLU A 37 5.13 4.47 -8.50
N ASP A 38 5.05 5.81 -8.35
CA ASP A 38 3.97 6.67 -8.87
C ASP A 38 2.55 6.17 -8.52
N LEU A 39 2.38 5.66 -7.30
CA LEU A 39 1.11 5.13 -6.81
C LEU A 39 0.13 6.22 -6.39
N THR A 40 -1.15 5.98 -6.65
CA THR A 40 -2.25 6.79 -6.13
C THR A 40 -3.11 5.96 -5.17
N PHE A 41 -2.87 6.18 -3.88
CA PHE A 41 -3.69 5.67 -2.78
C PHE A 41 -4.90 6.57 -2.52
N PRO A 42 -6.06 6.03 -2.13
CA PRO A 42 -7.14 6.84 -1.56
C PRO A 42 -6.69 7.47 -0.24
N ASP A 43 -7.27 8.63 0.09
CA ASP A 43 -6.89 9.37 1.29
C ASP A 43 -7.22 8.66 2.59
N ASN A 44 -8.24 7.79 2.59
CA ASN A 44 -8.62 7.02 3.76
C ASN A 44 -8.96 5.60 3.33
N PHE A 45 -8.48 4.62 4.08
CA PHE A 45 -8.86 3.22 3.98
C PHE A 45 -8.57 2.53 5.32
N LYS A 46 -9.19 1.37 5.54
CA LYS A 46 -9.03 0.58 6.76
C LYS A 46 -8.00 -0.52 6.55
N THR A 47 -7.22 -0.78 7.60
CA THR A 47 -6.36 -1.98 7.65
C THR A 47 -7.20 -3.26 7.66
N ASN A 48 -6.62 -4.36 7.17
CA ASN A 48 -7.28 -5.66 7.01
C ASN A 48 -8.44 -5.67 5.99
N GLU A 49 -8.61 -4.60 5.22
CA GLU A 49 -9.53 -4.51 4.08
C GLU A 49 -8.75 -4.26 2.80
N PHE A 50 -9.23 -4.82 1.67
CA PHE A 50 -8.62 -4.55 0.37
C PHE A 50 -8.96 -3.13 -0.09
N VAL A 51 -7.92 -2.34 -0.35
CA VAL A 51 -8.02 -0.99 -0.91
C VAL A 51 -7.52 -0.99 -2.36
N ARG A 52 -8.23 -0.27 -3.24
CA ARG A 52 -7.81 -0.11 -4.63
C ARG A 52 -6.77 1.00 -4.75
N VAL A 53 -5.60 0.66 -5.30
CA VAL A 53 -4.49 1.58 -5.57
C VAL A 53 -4.27 1.64 -7.08
N ARG A 54 -4.04 2.83 -7.62
CA ARG A 54 -3.72 2.99 -9.05
C ARG A 54 -2.24 3.18 -9.26
N ALA A 55 -1.69 2.54 -10.28
CA ALA A 55 -0.29 2.66 -10.68
C ALA A 55 -0.19 2.91 -12.20
N PRO A 56 0.98 3.29 -12.72
CA PRO A 56 1.28 3.19 -14.15
C PRO A 56 0.90 1.82 -14.74
N ALA A 57 0.46 1.79 -16.00
CA ALA A 57 -0.02 0.55 -16.63
C ALA A 57 1.07 -0.51 -16.81
N ASP A 58 2.33 -0.08 -16.87
CA ASP A 58 3.53 -0.90 -17.04
C ASP A 58 4.11 -1.43 -15.72
N THR A 59 3.63 -0.97 -14.57
CA THR A 59 4.05 -1.46 -13.24
C THR A 59 3.74 -2.95 -13.09
N ALA A 60 4.73 -3.79 -12.78
CA ALA A 60 4.48 -5.19 -12.44
C ALA A 60 4.20 -5.34 -10.94
N VAL A 61 3.45 -6.37 -10.54
CA VAL A 61 3.24 -6.67 -9.11
C VAL A 61 4.57 -6.88 -8.37
N GLY A 62 5.54 -7.52 -9.03
CA GLY A 62 6.88 -7.77 -8.48
C GLY A 62 7.69 -6.49 -8.20
N ASP A 63 7.43 -5.40 -8.92
CA ASP A 63 8.07 -4.10 -8.63
C ASP A 63 7.58 -3.56 -7.28
N LEU A 64 6.26 -3.66 -7.06
CA LEU A 64 5.61 -3.25 -5.81
C LEU A 64 5.99 -4.14 -4.62
N GLU A 65 6.13 -5.45 -4.84
CA GLU A 65 6.59 -6.41 -3.83
C GLU A 65 8.09 -6.26 -3.51
N SER A 66 8.86 -5.63 -4.40
CA SER A 66 10.29 -5.34 -4.16
C SER A 66 10.52 -4.11 -3.28
N VAL A 67 9.48 -3.32 -3.01
CA VAL A 67 9.57 -2.16 -2.10
C VAL A 67 9.80 -2.64 -0.68
N VAL A 68 10.81 -2.06 -0.02
CA VAL A 68 11.13 -2.37 1.38
C VAL A 68 10.08 -1.72 2.28
N VAL A 69 9.12 -2.53 2.71
CA VAL A 69 8.13 -2.13 3.72
C VAL A 69 8.81 -2.13 5.10
N PRO A 70 8.68 -1.06 5.91
CA PRO A 70 9.23 -1.02 7.26
C PRO A 70 8.71 -2.14 8.17
N ASP A 71 9.54 -2.55 9.12
CA ASP A 71 9.16 -3.52 10.15
C ASP A 71 7.86 -3.08 10.86
N GLY A 72 7.00 -4.06 11.13
CA GLY A 72 5.70 -3.82 11.78
C GLY A 72 4.53 -3.62 10.80
N LEU A 73 4.80 -3.33 9.52
CA LEU A 73 3.79 -3.30 8.46
C LEU A 73 3.85 -4.56 7.59
N ASN A 74 2.68 -5.04 7.18
CA ASN A 74 2.54 -6.06 6.15
C ASN A 74 1.63 -5.54 5.04
N VAL A 75 1.99 -5.77 3.79
CA VAL A 75 1.26 -5.32 2.61
C VAL A 75 1.10 -6.48 1.64
N ASP A 76 -0.11 -7.02 1.53
CA ASP A 76 -0.48 -8.01 0.52
C ASP A 76 -0.99 -7.29 -0.74
N ILE A 77 -0.45 -7.63 -1.92
CA ILE A 77 -0.74 -6.94 -3.17
C ILE A 77 -1.29 -7.92 -4.19
N LYS A 78 -2.37 -7.53 -4.87
CA LYS A 78 -2.98 -8.32 -5.95
C LYS A 78 -3.15 -7.46 -7.19
N ASP A 79 -2.69 -7.97 -8.32
CA ASP A 79 -2.98 -7.40 -9.64
C ASP A 79 -4.43 -7.75 -10.03
N LEU A 80 -5.20 -6.74 -10.47
CA LEU A 80 -6.59 -6.92 -10.91
C LEU A 80 -6.70 -7.19 -12.42
N GLU A 81 -5.63 -7.04 -13.18
CA GLU A 81 -5.61 -7.19 -14.64
C GLU A 81 -5.01 -8.52 -15.11
N LEU A 82 -5.32 -9.62 -14.39
CA LEU A 82 -5.04 -10.99 -14.83
C LEU A 82 -5.58 -11.28 -16.24
#